data_AF-A0AAJ2LZG4-F1
#
_entry.id   AF-A0AAJ2LZG4-F1
#
_cell.length_a   1.000
_cell.length_b   1.000
_cell.length_c   1.000
_cell.angle_alpha   90.00
_cell.angle_beta   90.00
_cell.angle_gamma   90.00
#
_symmetry.space_group_name_H-M   'P 1'
#
loop_
_entity.id
_entity.type
_entity.pdbx_description
1 polymer ?
#
loop_
_entity_poly.entity_id
_entity_poly.type
_entity_poly.pdbx_seq_one_letter_code
_entity_poly.pdbx_strand_id
1 'polypeptide(L)'
;MDISDVTWNEPARKKILDDADRVLQEAVQAVAEKPGLSSDDAFAELNGLLKDRFIDYEPGPDIRKYADAIADGEFSDSEPTS
;
A
#
# COMPACT_ATOMS: atom_id res chain seq x y z
N MET A 1 -33.60 -16.23 -0.97
CA MET A 1 -32.48 -15.28 -1.05
C MET A 1 -31.35 -16.03 -1.70
N ASP A 2 -30.85 -15.55 -2.82
CA ASP A 2 -29.72 -16.14 -3.52
C ASP A 2 -28.42 -15.63 -2.89
N ILE A 3 -27.35 -16.41 -2.94
CA ILE A 3 -26.05 -15.95 -2.42
C ILE A 3 -25.55 -14.71 -3.18
N SER A 4 -25.90 -14.59 -4.47
CA SER A 4 -25.58 -13.42 -5.29
C SER A 4 -26.30 -12.13 -4.86
N ASP A 5 -27.37 -12.22 -4.06
CA ASP A 5 -28.04 -11.06 -3.47
C ASP A 5 -27.27 -10.49 -2.26
N VAL A 6 -26.32 -11.25 -1.70
CA VAL A 6 -25.54 -10.86 -0.52
C VAL A 6 -24.40 -9.96 -0.93
N THR A 7 -24.67 -8.65 -0.98
CA THR A 7 -23.69 -7.62 -1.30
C THR A 7 -23.66 -6.53 -0.24
N TRP A 8 -22.51 -5.89 -0.09
CA TRP A 8 -22.43 -4.64 0.64
C TRP A 8 -23.17 -3.53 -0.12
N ASN A 9 -23.91 -2.70 0.61
CA ASN A 9 -24.41 -1.44 0.03
C ASN A 9 -23.23 -0.51 -0.32
N GLU A 10 -23.49 0.50 -1.16
CA GLU A 10 -22.44 1.39 -1.66
C GLU A 10 -21.66 2.11 -0.55
N PRO A 11 -22.29 2.67 0.50
CA PRO A 11 -21.54 3.28 1.61
C PRO A 11 -20.60 2.31 2.32
N ALA A 12 -21.04 1.08 2.59
CA ALA A 12 -20.21 0.06 3.22
C ALA A 12 -19.06 -0.37 2.29
N ARG A 13 -19.35 -0.55 1.01
CA ARG A 13 -18.34 -0.89 0.00
C ARG A 13 -17.27 0.20 -0.12
N LYS A 14 -17.68 1.48 -0.12
CA LYS A 14 -16.73 2.61 -0.12
C LYS A 14 -15.82 2.58 1.10
N LYS A 15 -16.38 2.38 2.29
CA LYS A 15 -15.59 2.33 3.52
C LYS A 15 -14.53 1.22 3.50
N ILE A 16 -14.87 0.04 2.96
CA ILE A 16 -13.93 -1.07 2.80
C ILE A 16 -12.75 -0.67 1.88
N LEU A 17 -13.03 0.03 0.78
CA LEU A 17 -11.99 0.52 -0.13
C LEU A 17 -11.14 1.61 0.54
N ASP A 18 -11.77 2.57 1.24
CA ASP A 18 -11.05 3.62 1.98
C ASP A 18 -10.14 3.02 3.07
N ASP A 19 -10.55 1.91 3.71
CA ASP A 19 -9.73 1.18 4.69
C ASP A 19 -8.56 0.44 4.00
N ALA A 20 -8.79 -0.15 2.83
CA ALA A 20 -7.74 -0.80 2.03
C ALA A 20 -6.68 0.20 1.55
N ASP A 21 -7.11 1.38 1.08
CA ASP A 21 -6.21 2.46 0.67
C ASP A 21 -5.36 2.95 1.83
N ARG A 22 -5.94 3.05 3.04
CA ARG A 22 -5.21 3.44 4.24
C ARG A 22 -4.14 2.42 4.61
N VAL A 23 -4.43 1.12 4.51
CA VAL A 23 -3.43 0.06 4.74
C VAL A 23 -2.25 0.20 3.79
N LEU A 24 -2.50 0.51 2.52
CA LEU A 24 -1.44 0.74 1.54
C LEU A 24 -0.61 1.99 1.90
N GLN A 25 -1.27 3.10 2.24
CA GLN A 25 -0.60 4.36 2.62
C GLN A 25 0.29 4.18 3.86
N GLU A 26 -0.22 3.50 4.90
CA GLU A 26 0.53 3.19 6.12
C GLU A 26 1.76 2.32 5.82
N ALA A 27 1.62 1.33 4.93
CA ALA A 27 2.75 0.49 4.53
C ALA A 27 3.81 1.29 3.75
N VAL A 28 3.40 2.11 2.78
CA VAL A 28 4.32 2.97 2.02
C VAL A 28 5.06 3.93 2.94
N GLN A 29 4.34 4.60 3.85
CA GLN A 29 4.93 5.51 4.82
C GLN A 29 5.95 4.80 5.72
N ALA A 30 5.60 3.64 6.28
CA ALA A 30 6.49 2.88 7.16
C ALA A 30 7.78 2.40 6.46
N VAL A 31 7.72 2.10 5.16
CA VAL A 31 8.90 1.71 4.38
C VAL A 31 9.71 2.94 3.96
N ALA A 32 9.05 4.05 3.61
CA ALA A 32 9.71 5.31 3.24
C ALA A 32 10.55 5.92 4.38
N GLU A 33 10.13 5.71 5.64
CA GLU A 33 10.89 6.16 6.82
C GLU A 33 12.23 5.43 7.00
N LYS A 34 12.47 4.32 6.30
CA LYS A 34 13.71 3.55 6.36
C LYS A 34 14.74 4.11 5.38
N PRO A 35 15.90 4.60 5.86
CA PRO A 35 16.90 5.19 4.97
C PRO A 35 17.65 4.14 4.15
N GLY A 36 17.94 4.47 2.88
CA GLY A 36 18.88 3.72 2.05
C GLY A 36 18.39 2.36 1.54
N LEU A 37 17.08 2.14 1.46
CA LEU A 37 16.52 0.95 0.84
C LEU A 37 16.71 0.97 -0.69
N SER A 38 17.07 -0.18 -1.25
CA SER A 38 16.92 -0.39 -2.69
C SER A 38 15.45 -0.61 -3.05
N SER A 39 15.10 -0.46 -4.34
CA SER A 39 13.74 -0.76 -4.81
C SER A 39 13.34 -2.22 -4.54
N ASP A 40 14.25 -3.17 -4.68
CA ASP A 40 13.95 -4.59 -4.41
C ASP A 40 13.72 -4.84 -2.91
N ASP A 41 14.47 -4.19 -2.03
CA ASP A 41 14.27 -4.29 -0.58
C ASP A 41 12.95 -3.62 -0.16
N ALA A 42 12.64 -2.44 -0.70
CA ALA A 42 11.38 -1.74 -0.47
C ALA A 42 10.19 -2.58 -0.98
N PHE A 43 10.31 -3.23 -2.14
CA PHE A 43 9.30 -4.13 -2.68
C PHE A 43 9.07 -5.35 -1.77
N ALA A 44 10.13 -5.98 -1.27
CA ALA A 44 10.03 -7.11 -0.36
C ALA A 44 9.35 -6.72 0.96
N GLU A 45 9.70 -5.55 1.51
CA GLU A 45 9.14 -4.98 2.73
C GLU A 45 7.64 -4.66 2.57
N LEU A 46 7.25 -3.96 1.49
CA LEU A 46 5.83 -3.67 1.20
C LEU A 46 5.00 -4.95 1.12
N ASN A 47 5.48 -5.97 0.40
CA ASN A 47 4.81 -7.26 0.34
C ASN A 47 4.71 -7.96 1.70
N GLY A 48 5.75 -7.85 2.52
CA GLY A 48 5.76 -8.36 3.89
C GLY A 48 4.68 -7.72 4.76
N LEU A 49 4.47 -6.41 4.63
CA LEU A 49 3.47 -5.65 5.39
C LEU A 49 2.03 -5.91 4.89
N LEU A 50 1.84 -6.11 3.59
CA LEU A 50 0.51 -6.19 2.98
C LEU A 50 -0.09 -7.60 2.95
N LYS A 51 0.72 -8.65 2.81
CA LYS A 51 0.24 -10.04 2.62
C LYS A 51 -0.72 -10.55 3.70
N ASP A 52 -0.53 -10.11 4.95
CA ASP A 52 -1.34 -10.56 6.09
C ASP A 52 -2.54 -9.64 6.38
N ARG A 53 -2.75 -8.61 5.55
CA ARG A 53 -3.81 -7.60 5.69
C ARG A 53 -5.00 -7.85 4.77
N PHE A 54 -4.86 -8.71 3.77
CA PHE A 54 -5.91 -9.05 2.81
C PHE A 54 -6.10 -10.56 2.73
N ILE A 55 -7.32 -10.99 2.40
CA ILE A 55 -7.69 -12.42 2.36
C ILE A 55 -6.99 -13.15 1.19
N ASP A 56 -6.88 -12.47 0.04
CA ASP A 56 -6.29 -13.01 -1.18
C ASP A 56 -5.39 -11.94 -1.80
N TYR A 57 -4.26 -11.68 -1.13
CA TYR A 57 -3.32 -10.66 -1.56
C TYR A 57 -2.50 -11.13 -2.76
N GLU A 58 -2.56 -10.37 -3.85
CA GLU A 58 -1.65 -10.49 -4.98
C GLU A 58 -0.89 -9.17 -5.17
N PRO A 59 0.46 -9.20 -5.28
CA PRO A 59 1.22 -8.01 -5.60
C PRO A 59 0.85 -7.46 -6.98
N GLY A 60 0.18 -6.31 -6.99
CA GLY A 60 -0.09 -5.55 -8.20
C GLY A 60 1.11 -4.74 -8.70
N PRO A 61 1.04 -4.20 -9.93
CA PRO A 61 2.08 -3.32 -10.48
C PRO A 61 2.32 -2.06 -9.63
N ASP A 62 1.31 -1.63 -8.86
CA ASP A 62 1.40 -0.47 -7.97
C ASP A 62 2.45 -0.66 -6.87
N ILE A 63 2.61 -1.88 -6.35
CA ILE A 63 3.61 -2.16 -5.29
C ILE A 63 5.03 -1.92 -5.81
N ARG A 64 5.29 -2.26 -7.08
CA ARG A 64 6.59 -1.99 -7.69
C ARG A 64 6.80 -0.50 -7.89
N LYS A 65 5.78 0.22 -8.37
CA LYS A 65 5.81 1.68 -8.51
C LYS A 65 6.16 2.37 -7.19
N TYR A 66 5.54 1.96 -6.08
CA TYR A 66 5.84 2.58 -4.78
C TYR A 66 7.22 2.20 -4.25
N ALA A 67 7.68 0.98 -4.49
CA ALA A 67 9.03 0.58 -4.12
C ALA A 67 10.11 1.40 -4.85
N ASP A 68 9.92 1.66 -6.15
CA ASP A 68 10.79 2.52 -6.96
C ASP A 68 10.79 3.95 -6.40
N ALA A 69 9.61 4.53 -6.17
CA ALA A 69 9.49 5.89 -5.62
C ALA A 69 10.07 6.02 -4.20
N ILE A 70 10.01 4.98 -3.37
CA ILE A 70 10.69 4.94 -2.07
C ILE A 70 12.21 4.96 -2.24
N ALA A 71 12.74 4.12 -3.14
CA ALA A 71 14.19 4.04 -3.39
C ALA A 71 14.75 5.35 -3.97
N ASP A 72 13.94 6.06 -4.76
CA ASP A 72 14.25 7.39 -5.30
C ASP A 72 14.06 8.53 -4.28
N GLY A 73 13.51 8.21 -3.11
CA GLY A 73 13.32 9.16 -2.00
C GLY A 73 12.13 10.09 -2.14
N GLU A 74 11.16 9.81 -3.03
CA GLU A 74 10.02 10.68 -3.35
C GLU A 74 9.07 10.94 -2.15
N PHE A 75 9.10 10.08 -1.14
CA PHE A 75 8.27 10.16 0.07
C PHE A 75 9.03 10.68 1.30
N SER A 76 10.30 11.03 1.15
CA SER A 76 11.08 11.62 2.25
C SER A 76 10.59 13.05 2.47
N ASP A 77 10.23 13.38 3.71
CA ASP A 77 9.85 14.73 4.12
C ASP A 77 11.09 15.64 4.10
N SER A 78 11.51 16.05 2.90
CA SER A 78 12.57 17.01 2.68
C SER A 78 12.03 18.22 1.94
N GLU A 79 11.50 19.20 2.68
CA GLU A 79 11.48 20.60 2.23
C GLU A 79 12.84 21.27 2.54
N PRO A 80 13.17 22.40 1.89
CA PRO A 80 13.61 22.55 0.51
C PRO A 80 15.11 22.87 0.45
N THR A 81 15.80 22.52 -0.64
CA THR A 81 17.13 23.07 -0.91
C THR A 81 17.04 24.57 -1.20
N SER A 82 17.41 25.36 -0.18
CA SER A 82 18.03 26.72 -0.17
C SER A 82 17.67 27.71 -1.28
#